data_AF-A0A9D8CCV3-F1
#
_entry.id   AF-A0A9D8CCV3-F1
#
_cell.length_a   1.000
_cell.length_b   1.000
_cell.length_c   1.000
_cell.angle_alpha   90.00
_cell.angle_beta   90.00
_cell.angle_gamma   90.00
#
_symmetry.space_group_name_H-M   'P 1'
#
loop_
_entity.id
_entity.type
_entity.pdbx_description
1 polymer ?
#
loop_
_entity_poly.entity_id
_entity_poly.type
_entity_poly.pdbx_seq_one_letter_code
_entity_poly.pdbx_strand_id
1 'polypeptide(L)' 'MAKRYRSDILAAIHDTAQGLHAAGAMDNRTMKALDAMCLTPVAKLSPGRIRAIRLREWARPLAAARAAAPIRY' A
#
# COMPACT_ATOMS: atom_id res chain seq x y z
N MET A 1 -6.78 -0.05 -5.67
CA MET A 1 -5.72 -1.02 -5.30
C MET A 1 -6.38 -2.39 -5.18
N ALA A 2 -5.89 -3.43 -5.84
CA ALA A 2 -6.51 -4.76 -5.74
C ALA A 2 -6.30 -5.34 -4.33
N LYS A 3 -7.39 -5.67 -3.61
CA LYS A 3 -7.32 -6.33 -2.30
C LYS A 3 -6.87 -7.77 -2.52
N ARG A 4 -5.78 -8.19 -1.86
CA ARG A 4 -5.33 -9.58 -1.83
C ARG A 4 -5.82 -10.23 -0.55
N TYR A 5 -6.58 -11.29 -0.71
CA TYR A 5 -7.13 -12.10 0.37
C TYR A 5 -6.29 -13.35 0.60
N ARG A 6 -6.29 -13.86 1.83
CA ARG A 6 -5.57 -15.11 2.16
C ARG A 6 -6.32 -16.37 1.69
N SER A 7 -7.63 -16.29 1.51
CA SER A 7 -8.49 -17.35 0.98
C SER A 7 -9.80 -16.78 0.43
N ASP A 8 -10.51 -17.56 -0.38
CA ASP A 8 -11.80 -17.17 -0.96
C ASP A 8 -12.89 -17.01 0.12
N ILE A 9 -12.85 -17.83 1.17
CA ILE A 9 -13.76 -17.73 2.31
C ILE A 9 -13.57 -16.38 3.03
N LEU A 10 -12.31 -15.97 3.24
CA LEU A 10 -12.01 -14.68 3.87
C LEU A 10 -12.39 -13.51 2.97
N ALA A 11 -12.39 -13.67 1.65
CA ALA A 11 -12.90 -12.67 0.71
C ALA A 11 -14.42 -12.51 0.85
N ALA A 12 -15.18 -13.60 0.91
CA ALA A 12 -16.63 -13.56 1.08
C ALA A 12 -17.06 -12.94 2.43
N ILE A 13 -16.36 -13.29 3.51
CA ILE A 13 -16.59 -12.69 4.84
C ILE A 13 -16.30 -11.19 4.80
N HIS A 14 -15.19 -10.79 4.16
CA HIS A 14 -14.78 -9.39 4.07
C HIS A 14 -15.76 -8.55 3.24
N ASP A 15 -16.34 -9.12 2.20
CA ASP A 15 -17.36 -8.47 1.39
C ASP A 15 -18.65 -8.24 2.18
N THR A 16 -19.08 -9.27 2.93
CA THR A 16 -20.24 -9.16 3.83
C THR A 16 -20.04 -8.07 4.88
N ALA A 17 -18.86 -8.04 5.51
CA ALA A 17 -18.52 -7.03 6.50
C ALA A 17 -18.45 -5.62 5.92
N GLN A 18 -17.99 -5.46 4.67
CA GLN A 18 -18.06 -4.19 3.95
C GLN A 18 -19.50 -3.70 3.80
N GLY A 19 -20.44 -4.60 3.49
CA GLY A 19 -21.87 -4.29 3.45
C GLY A 19 -22.38 -3.78 4.81
N LEU A 20 -22.04 -4.46 5.91
CA LEU A 20 -22.41 -4.03 7.26
C LEU A 20 -21.80 -2.68 7.63
N HIS A 21 -20.54 -2.45 7.27
CA HIS A 21 -19.84 -1.19 7.50
C HIS A 21 -20.47 -0.03 6.74
N ALA A 22 -20.81 -0.24 5.47
CA ALA A 22 -21.52 0.75 4.65
C ALA A 22 -22.92 1.07 5.19
N ALA A 23 -23.60 0.09 5.78
CA ALA A 23 -24.88 0.26 6.45
C ALA A 23 -24.77 0.91 7.85
N GLY A 24 -23.56 1.21 8.33
CA GLY A 24 -23.31 1.79 9.66
C GLY A 24 -23.47 0.81 10.82
N ALA A 25 -23.71 -0.47 10.55
CA ALA A 25 -23.86 -1.52 11.56
C ALA A 25 -22.51 -2.02 12.11
N MET A 26 -21.39 -1.62 11.48
CA MET A 26 -20.03 -1.95 11.91
C MET A 26 -19.19 -0.68 11.96
N ASP A 27 -18.37 -0.54 12.99
CA ASP A 27 -17.52 0.63 13.19
C ASP A 27 -16.16 0.50 12.46
N ASN A 28 -15.49 1.64 12.30
CA ASN A 28 -14.19 1.72 11.62
C ASN A 28 -13.08 0.90 12.31
N ARG A 29 -13.11 0.75 13.64
CA ARG A 29 -12.06 -0.01 14.34
C ARG A 29 -12.24 -1.50 14.07
N THR A 30 -13.47 -1.99 14.11
CA THR A 30 -13.79 -3.39 13.78
C THR A 30 -13.46 -3.71 12.33
N MET A 31 -13.82 -2.83 11.37
CA MET A 31 -13.47 -3.03 9.97
C MET A 31 -11.95 -3.12 9.76
N LYS A 32 -11.17 -2.28 10.44
CA LYS A 32 -9.70 -2.30 10.38
C LYS A 32 -9.09 -3.57 10.98
N ALA A 33 -9.68 -4.11 12.05
CA ALA A 33 -9.25 -5.40 12.60
C ALA A 33 -9.56 -6.55 11.63
N LEU A 34 -10.73 -6.51 10.99
CA LEU A 34 -11.12 -7.49 9.98
C LEU A 34 -10.21 -7.46 8.75
N ASP A 35 -9.86 -6.26 8.26
CA ASP A 35 -8.87 -6.07 7.20
C ASP A 35 -7.55 -6.79 7.52
N ALA A 36 -7.05 -6.65 8.74
CA ALA A 36 -5.79 -7.28 9.16
C ALA A 36 -5.85 -8.82 9.19
N MET A 37 -7.04 -9.38 9.43
CA MET A 37 -7.27 -10.84 9.45
C MET A 37 -7.46 -11.40 8.04
N CYS A 38 -8.27 -10.73 7.20
CA CYS A 38 -8.65 -11.21 5.88
C CYS A 38 -7.60 -10.94 4.80
N LEU A 39 -6.88 -9.81 4.89
CA LEU A 39 -5.96 -9.37 3.85
C LEU A 39 -4.55 -9.95 4.04
N THR A 40 -3.87 -10.18 2.92
CA THR A 40 -2.44 -10.50 2.92
C THR A 40 -1.67 -9.27 3.39
N PRO A 41 -0.86 -9.35 4.46
CA PRO A 41 -0.10 -8.22 4.94
C PRO A 41 0.86 -7.74 3.85
N VAL A 42 0.90 -6.43 3.62
CA VAL A 42 1.85 -5.84 2.68
C VAL A 42 3.26 -6.06 3.23
N ALA A 43 4.14 -6.63 2.40
CA ALA A 43 5.53 -6.83 2.77
C ALA A 43 6.15 -5.49 3.20
N LYS A 44 6.86 -5.48 4.34
CA LYS A 44 7.62 -4.29 4.75
C LYS A 44 8.76 -4.07 3.76
N LEU A 45 8.74 -2.96 3.03
CA LEU A 45 9.88 -2.58 2.20
C LEU A 45 10.97 -1.97 3.08
N SER A 46 12.21 -2.40 2.89
CA SER A 46 13.35 -1.74 3.53
C SER A 46 13.55 -0.33 2.95
N PRO A 47 14.14 0.61 3.72
CA PRO A 47 14.47 1.94 3.21
C PRO A 47 15.26 1.92 1.89
N GLY A 48 16.21 0.99 1.76
CA GLY A 48 16.98 0.79 0.54
C GLY A 48 16.11 0.38 -0.65
N ARG A 49 15.12 -0.51 -0.44
CA ARG A 49 14.20 -0.95 -1.49
C ARG A 49 13.21 0.15 -1.88
N ILE A 50 12.75 0.96 -0.92
CA ILE A 50 11.94 2.15 -1.19
C ILE A 50 12.76 3.14 -2.04
N ARG A 51 14.02 3.40 -1.67
CA ARG A 51 14.91 4.29 -2.43
C ARG A 51 15.13 3.77 -3.85
N ALA A 52 15.37 2.47 -4.03
CA ALA A 52 15.54 1.87 -5.35
C ALA A 52 14.28 2.01 -6.22
N ILE A 53 13.08 1.76 -5.67
CA ILE A 53 11.82 1.97 -6.39
C ILE A 53 11.64 3.43 -6.75
N ARG A 54 11.85 4.35 -5.80
CA ARG A 54 11.74 5.80 -6.06
C ARG A 54 12.69 6.26 -7.15
N LEU A 55 13.94 5.81 -7.14
CA LEU A 55 14.91 6.13 -8.19
C LEU A 55 14.50 5.54 -9.54
N ARG A 56 14.03 4.29 -9.58
CA ARG A 56 13.56 3.64 -10.81
C ARG A 56 12.35 4.35 -11.42
N GLU A 57 11.38 4.77 -10.59
CA GLU A 57 10.17 5.46 -11.04
C GLU A 57 10.42 6.95 -11.33
N TRP A 58 11.29 7.63 -10.57
CA TRP A 58 11.66 9.04 -10.79
C TRP A 58 12.75 9.25 -11.86
N ALA A 59 13.39 8.20 -12.36
CA ALA A 59 14.36 8.28 -13.47
C ALA A 59 13.71 8.65 -14.83
N ARG A 60 12.46 9.08 -14.86
CA ARG A 60 11.78 9.51 -16.09
C ARG A 60 12.08 10.96 -16.50
N PRO A 61 12.57 11.89 -15.64
CA PRO A 61 13.65 12.80 -16.09
C PRO A 61 14.57 13.42 -14.99
N LEU A 62 14.35 13.19 -13.68
CA LEU A 62 14.97 14.05 -12.64
C LEU A 62 16.43 13.69 -12.32
N ALA A 63 16.90 12.49 -12.65
CA ALA A 63 18.29 12.08 -12.40
C ALA A 63 19.33 12.88 -13.22
N ALA A 64 18.93 13.49 -14.35
CA ALA A 64 19.81 14.31 -15.18
C ALA A 64 20.13 15.69 -14.55
N ALA A 65 19.24 16.22 -13.70
CA ALA A 65 19.39 17.59 -13.18
C ALA A 65 20.44 17.73 -12.07
N ARG A 66 20.81 16.63 -11.39
CA ARG A 66 21.75 16.67 -10.24
C ARG A 66 23.22 16.39 -10.61
N ALA A 67 23.51 16.23 -11.90
CA ALA A 67 24.86 16.03 -12.43
C ALA A 67 25.46 17.29 -13.08
N ALA A 68 24.73 18.40 -13.15
CA ALA A 68 25.11 19.60 -13.91
C ALA A 68 25.26 20.89 -13.06
N ALA A 69 25.72 20.78 -11.82
CA ALA A 69 26.13 21.95 -11.05
C ALA A 69 27.62 21.82 -10.66
N PRO A 70 28.55 22.44 -11.41
CA PRO A 70 29.92 22.57 -10.92
C PRO A 70 29.90 23.48 -9.69
N ILE A 71 30.46 22.96 -8.60
CA ILE A 71 30.75 23.71 -7.37
C ILE A 71 31.64 24.88 -7.79
N ARG A 72 31.10 26.09 -7.82
CA ARG A 72 31.89 27.32 -7.83
C ARG A 72 32.06 27.77 -6.38
N TYR A 73 33.31 28.08 -6.06
CA TYR A 73 33.84 28.56 -4.78
C TYR A 73 33.04 29.73 -4.21
#